data_AF-A0A3D1BLQ1-F1
#
_entry.id   AF-A0A3D1BLQ1-F1
#
_cell.length_a   1.000
_cell.length_b   1.000
_cell.length_c   1.000
_cell.angle_alpha   90.00
_cell.angle_beta   90.00
_cell.angle_gamma   90.00
#
_symmetry.space_group_name_H-M   'P 1'
#
loop_
_entity.id
_entity.type
_entity.pdbx_description
1 polymer ?
#
loop_
_entity_poly.entity_id
_entity_poly.type
_entity_poly.pdbx_seq_one_letter_code
_entity_poly.pdbx_strand_id
1 'polypeptide(L)'
;DGVVKYLFILGEKEGKEIAIVWREYEDSWTEEDFKKDKEFIIKELDPVLNTGWTPHIVYVNGQSVLTPKLGEHLVEIRYIEPEFRRLMEG
;
A
#
# COMPACT_ATOMS: atom_id res chain seq x y z
N ASP A 1 -4.26 -12.22 20.12
CA ASP A 1 -3.25 -12.53 19.09
C ASP A 1 -3.91 -12.94 17.79
N GLY A 2 -4.16 -11.97 16.91
CA GLY A 2 -4.51 -12.22 15.51
C GLY A 2 -3.33 -11.82 14.64
N VAL A 3 -2.89 -12.69 13.74
CA VAL A 3 -1.88 -12.32 12.74
C VAL A 3 -2.58 -11.48 11.67
N VAL A 4 -2.16 -10.21 11.51
CA VAL A 4 -2.65 -9.36 10.42
C VAL A 4 -2.25 -9.99 9.09
N LYS A 5 -3.23 -10.23 8.22
CA LYS A 5 -2.99 -10.79 6.88
C LYS A 5 -2.78 -9.68 5.87
N TYR A 6 -1.76 -9.86 5.04
CA TYR A 6 -1.41 -8.97 3.94
C TYR A 6 -1.45 -9.72 2.63
N LEU A 7 -1.86 -9.02 1.57
CA LEU A 7 -1.77 -9.44 0.18
C LEU A 7 -1.17 -8.30 -0.62
N PHE A 8 -0.05 -8.58 -1.28
CA PHE A 8 0.63 -7.66 -2.17
C PHE A 8 0.44 -8.13 -3.62
N ILE A 9 -0.06 -7.23 -4.47
CA ILE A 9 -0.24 -7.49 -5.90
C ILE A 9 0.60 -6.47 -6.64
N LEU A 10 1.54 -6.95 -7.46
CA LEU A 10 2.41 -6.13 -8.27
C LEU A 10 1.97 -6.24 -9.74
N GLY A 11 2.05 -5.14 -10.47
CA GLY A 11 1.75 -5.14 -11.90
C GLY A 11 1.97 -3.79 -12.55
N GLU A 12 1.61 -3.71 -13.82
CA GLU A 12 1.70 -2.50 -14.64
C GLU A 12 0.30 -2.07 -15.08
N LYS A 13 0.03 -0.76 -15.11
CA LYS A 13 -1.14 -0.19 -15.75
C LYS A 13 -0.76 1.11 -16.42
N GLU A 14 -1.11 1.25 -17.71
CA GLU A 14 -0.89 2.48 -18.48
C GLU A 14 0.58 2.95 -18.44
N GLY A 15 1.53 2.00 -18.49
CA GLY A 15 2.97 2.28 -18.43
C GLY A 15 3.48 2.69 -17.05
N LYS A 16 2.67 2.55 -16.00
CA LYS A 16 3.08 2.76 -14.61
C LYS A 16 3.10 1.45 -13.85
N GLU A 17 4.23 1.16 -13.22
CA GLU A 17 4.32 0.15 -12.17
C GLU A 17 3.45 0.51 -10.97
N ILE A 18 2.66 -0.46 -10.51
CA ILE A 18 1.69 -0.33 -9.44
C ILE A 18 1.87 -1.46 -8.44
N ALA A 19 1.81 -1.11 -7.16
CA ALA A 19 1.60 -2.07 -6.07
C ALA A 19 0.22 -1.86 -5.45
N ILE A 20 -0.50 -2.95 -5.19
CA ILE A 20 -1.72 -2.95 -4.39
C ILE A 20 -1.42 -3.66 -3.08
N VAL A 21 -1.68 -2.96 -1.98
CA VAL A 21 -1.57 -3.46 -0.62
C VAL A 21 -2.98 -3.65 -0.08
N TRP A 22 -3.35 -4.92 0.08
CA TRP A 22 -4.57 -5.30 0.77
C TRP A 22 -4.23 -5.91 2.12
N ARG A 23 -4.84 -5.42 3.19
CA ARG A 23 -4.65 -5.93 4.53
C ARG A 23 -5.92 -5.95 5.35
N GLU A 24 -6.01 -6.91 6.26
CA GLU A 24 -6.97 -6.83 7.35
C GLU A 24 -6.57 -5.64 8.25
N TYR A 25 -7.50 -4.74 8.57
CA TYR A 25 -7.29 -3.68 9.55
C TYR A 25 -8.56 -3.53 10.38
N GLU A 26 -8.42 -3.03 11.60
CA GLU A 26 -9.54 -2.90 12.54
C GLU A 26 -9.73 -1.43 12.93
N ASP A 27 -10.97 -1.03 13.18
CA ASP A 27 -11.29 0.33 13.64
C ASP A 27 -10.65 0.68 15.00
N SER A 28 -10.26 -0.34 15.77
CA SER A 28 -9.57 -0.20 17.06
C SER A 28 -8.07 0.03 16.94
N TRP A 29 -7.50 0.06 15.74
CA TRP A 29 -6.07 0.30 15.54
C TRP A 29 -5.65 1.65 16.13
N THR A 30 -4.61 1.61 16.94
CA THR A 30 -4.00 2.80 17.53
C THR A 30 -3.01 3.42 16.55
N GLU A 31 -2.53 4.64 16.87
CA GLU A 31 -1.45 5.27 16.11
C GLU A 31 -0.20 4.38 16.02
N GLU A 32 0.09 3.59 17.06
CA GLU A 32 1.23 2.68 17.07
C GLU A 32 1.03 1.50 16.11
N ASP A 33 -0.19 0.97 16.01
CA ASP A 33 -0.52 -0.11 15.07
C ASP A 33 -0.36 0.37 13.62
N PHE A 34 -0.84 1.58 13.31
CA PHE A 34 -0.64 2.20 12.00
C PHE A 34 0.83 2.47 11.69
N LYS A 35 1.67 2.80 12.69
CA LYS A 35 3.12 2.93 12.50
C LYS A 35 3.76 1.59 12.16
N LYS A 36 3.44 0.52 12.89
CA LYS A 36 3.94 -0.83 12.62
C LYS A 36 3.51 -1.34 11.24
N ASP A 37 2.24 -1.11 10.88
CA ASP A 37 1.69 -1.40 9.56
C ASP A 37 2.48 -0.67 8.45
N LYS A 38 2.70 0.64 8.61
CA LYS A 38 3.52 1.42 7.69
C LYS A 38 4.93 0.85 7.54
N GLU A 39 5.61 0.57 8.65
CA GLU A 39 6.99 0.03 8.62
C GLU A 39 7.05 -1.33 7.93
N PHE A 40 6.05 -2.18 8.18
CA PHE A 40 5.92 -3.48 7.53
C PHE A 40 5.70 -3.34 6.02
N ILE A 41 4.74 -2.52 5.59
CA ILE A 41 4.46 -2.27 4.17
C ILE A 41 5.68 -1.68 3.46
N ILE A 42 6.35 -0.70 4.08
CA ILE A 42 7.58 -0.14 3.54
C ILE A 42 8.58 -1.26 3.35
N LYS A 43 8.86 -2.09 4.36
CA LYS A 43 9.84 -3.17 4.25
C LYS A 43 9.52 -4.19 3.15
N GLU A 44 8.26 -4.54 2.95
CA GLU A 44 7.85 -5.51 1.92
C GLU A 44 7.92 -4.90 0.49
N LEU A 45 7.72 -3.59 0.37
CA LEU A 45 7.80 -2.86 -0.90
C LEU A 45 9.19 -2.25 -1.17
N ASP A 46 10.01 -2.06 -0.14
CA ASP A 46 11.35 -1.49 -0.19
C ASP A 46 12.24 -2.44 -1.00
N PRO A 47 12.81 -1.89 -2.06
CA PRO A 47 12.54 -2.26 -3.45
C PRO A 47 12.41 -3.76 -3.62
N VAL A 48 11.18 -4.29 -3.58
CA VAL A 48 10.75 -5.67 -3.91
C VAL A 48 11.94 -6.60 -4.21
N LEU A 49 12.68 -6.85 -3.14
CA LEU A 49 13.90 -7.62 -2.87
C LEU A 49 14.83 -7.97 -4.06
N ASN A 50 15.72 -7.05 -4.46
CA ASN A 50 16.86 -7.22 -5.41
C ASN A 50 16.54 -7.20 -6.91
N THR A 51 15.33 -6.80 -7.30
CA THR A 51 14.94 -6.78 -8.72
C THR A 51 15.10 -5.40 -9.37
N GLY A 52 15.22 -4.33 -8.58
CA GLY A 52 15.22 -2.95 -9.06
C GLY A 52 13.83 -2.45 -9.47
N TRP A 53 12.78 -3.23 -9.22
CA TRP A 53 11.40 -2.82 -9.48
C TRP A 53 10.90 -1.87 -8.40
N THR A 54 10.42 -0.70 -8.82
CA THR A 54 9.88 0.34 -7.92
C THR A 54 8.50 0.77 -8.41
N PRO A 55 7.46 0.70 -7.57
CA PRO A 55 6.13 1.15 -7.97
C PRO A 55 6.11 2.68 -8.12
N HIS A 56 5.41 3.16 -9.14
CA HIS A 56 5.08 4.58 -9.26
C HIS A 56 3.90 4.94 -8.36
N ILE A 57 2.95 4.01 -8.20
CA ILE A 57 1.73 4.19 -7.42
C ILE A 57 1.54 3.00 -6.48
N VAL A 58 1.22 3.27 -5.22
CA VAL A 58 0.78 2.26 -4.26
C VAL A 58 -0.67 2.52 -3.89
N TYR A 59 -1.52 1.53 -4.16
CA TYR A 59 -2.90 1.52 -3.71
C TYR A 59 -3.00 0.79 -2.38
N VAL A 60 -3.68 1.38 -1.40
CA VAL A 60 -3.87 0.81 -0.08
C VAL A 60 -5.36 0.72 0.27
N ASN A 61 -5.81 -0.40 0.81
CA ASN A 61 -7.20 -0.54 1.27
C ASN A 61 -7.39 0.17 2.63
N GLY A 62 -8.43 1.01 2.73
CA GLY A 62 -8.80 1.66 4.00
C GLY A 62 -7.77 2.65 4.54
N GLN A 63 -7.96 3.04 5.81
CA GLN A 63 -7.12 4.03 6.49
C GLN A 63 -5.64 3.62 6.52
N SER A 64 -4.74 4.59 6.34
CA SER A 64 -3.30 4.38 6.40
C SER A 64 -2.55 5.65 6.81
N VAL A 65 -1.35 5.47 7.36
CA VAL A 65 -0.37 6.55 7.61
C VAL A 65 0.86 6.41 6.69
N LEU A 66 0.74 5.61 5.63
CA LEU A 66 1.78 5.42 4.63
C LEU A 66 2.14 6.77 4.00
N THR A 67 3.44 7.03 3.89
CA THR A 67 3.95 8.27 3.32
C THR A 67 4.48 8.03 1.91
N PRO A 68 4.49 9.05 1.04
CA PRO A 68 5.03 8.96 -0.33
C PRO A 68 6.50 8.53 -0.45
N LYS A 69 7.22 8.33 0.65
CA LYS A 69 8.61 7.89 0.67
C LYS A 69 8.66 6.41 1.06
N LEU A 70 9.00 5.54 0.10
CA LEU A 70 9.36 4.13 0.32
C LEU A 70 10.87 3.99 0.12
N GLY A 71 11.60 3.78 1.22
CA GLY A 71 13.06 3.82 1.18
C GLY A 71 13.58 5.17 0.65
N GLU A 72 14.31 5.15 -0.46
CA GLU A 72 14.80 6.34 -1.16
C GLU A 72 13.90 6.82 -2.30
N HIS A 73 12.82 6.09 -2.61
CA HIS A 73 11.95 6.37 -3.75
C HIS A 73 10.70 7.14 -3.35
N LEU A 74 10.29 8.05 -4.23
CA LEU A 74 9.01 8.74 -4.13
C LEU A 74 7.94 7.97 -4.91
N VAL A 75 6.83 7.69 -4.25
CA VAL A 75 5.69 6.95 -4.79
C VAL A 75 4.40 7.72 -4.52
N GLU A 76 3.43 7.62 -5.42
CA GLU A 76 2.10 8.16 -5.20
C GLU A 76 1.27 7.18 -4.35
N ILE A 77 0.69 7.63 -3.24
CA ILE A 77 -0.18 6.80 -2.41
C ILE A 77 -1.64 7.10 -2.75
N ARG A 78 -2.42 6.07 -3.07
CA ARG A 78 -3.85 6.16 -3.35
C ARG A 78 -4.65 5.20 -2.49
N TYR A 79 -5.84 5.62 -2.09
CA TYR A 79 -6.79 4.73 -1.41
C TYR A 79 -7.62 3.97 -2.43
N ILE A 80 -7.81 2.67 -2.20
CA ILE A 80 -8.57 1.80 -3.11
C ILE A 80 -10.05 2.21 -3.15
N GLU A 81 -10.67 2.49 -2.01
CA GLU A 81 -12.12 2.69 -1.94
C GLU A 81 -12.62 3.89 -2.76
N PRO A 82 -11.99 5.09 -2.72
CA PRO A 82 -12.38 6.19 -3.60
C PRO A 82 -12.25 5.85 -5.09
N GLU A 83 -11.22 5.10 -5.47
CA GLU A 83 -10.99 4.73 -6.88
C GLU A 83 -12.04 3.73 -7.36
N PHE A 84 -12.39 2.73 -6.55
CA PHE A 84 -13.49 1.81 -6.85
C PHE A 84 -14.84 2.53 -6.87
N ARG A 85 -15.08 3.46 -5.93
CA ARG A 85 -16.32 4.26 -5.92
C ARG A 85 -16.48 5.07 -7.20
N ARG A 86 -15.42 5.74 -7.67
CA ARG A 86 -15.41 6.46 -8.96
C ARG A 86 -15.78 5.56 -10.14
N LEU A 87 -15.35 4.29 -10.12
CA LEU A 87 -15.70 3.33 -11.17
C LEU A 87 -17.15 2.83 -11.08
N MET A 88 -17.75 2.86 -9.89
CA MET A 88 -19.15 2.46 -9.66
C MET A 88 -20.14 3.60 -9.90
N GLU A 89 -19.73 4.86 -9.72
CA GLU A 89 -20.54 6.07 -9.92
C GLU A 89 -20.61 6.52 -11.40
N GLY A 90 -20.40 5.59 -12.33
CA GLY A 90 -20.35 5.84 -13.79
C GLY A 90 -21.50 6.68 -14.33
#